data_AF-A0A561SLF2-F1
#
_entry.id   AF-A0A561SLF2-F1
#
_cell.length_a   1.000
_cell.length_b   1.000
_cell.length_c   1.000
_cell.angle_alpha   90.00
_cell.angle_beta   90.00
_cell.angle_gamma   90.00
#
_symmetry.space_group_name_H-M   'P 1'
#
loop_
_entity.id
_entity.type
_entity.pdbx_description
1 polymer ?
#
loop_
_entity_poly.entity_id
_entity_poly.type
_entity_poly.pdbx_seq_one_letter_code
_entity_poly.pdbx_strand_id
1 'polypeptide(L)'
;MTERWTGAECAAAWGVKPGTWLGYVSRGQAPQPIPEPDAQGRKQWDADEVRRWPRPGAGHRRAAAGPEAEALLAQMREVADRIEELRVRQRELLSAGKREGLEISAMAKALGISRQTAYGWLAE
;
A
#
# COMPACT_ATOMS: atom_id res chain seq x y z
N MET A 1 -1.87 -21.24 34.12
CA MET A 1 -1.37 -22.23 33.14
C MET A 1 -1.51 -21.58 31.78
N THR A 2 -0.43 -21.41 31.03
CA THR A 2 -0.53 -20.81 29.70
C THR A 2 -1.01 -21.85 28.70
N GLU A 3 -1.99 -21.48 27.88
CA GLU A 3 -2.53 -22.32 26.82
C GLU A 3 -1.43 -22.59 25.77
N ARG A 4 -1.26 -23.87 25.38
CA ARG A 4 -0.22 -24.29 24.45
C ARG A 4 -0.85 -24.68 23.11
N TRP A 5 -0.34 -24.10 22.02
CA TRP A 5 -0.83 -24.33 20.67
C TRP A 5 0.17 -25.08 19.80
N THR A 6 -0.37 -25.89 18.90
CA THR A 6 0.34 -26.44 17.75
C THR A 6 0.56 -25.36 16.69
N GLY A 7 1.48 -25.62 15.75
CA GLY A 7 1.73 -24.69 14.64
C GLY A 7 0.49 -24.47 13.75
N ALA A 8 -0.43 -25.43 13.69
CA ALA A 8 -1.68 -25.30 12.94
C ALA A 8 -2.66 -24.33 13.63
N GLU A 9 -2.79 -24.40 14.96
CA GLU A 9 -3.61 -23.49 15.76
C GLU A 9 -3.04 -22.06 15.73
N CYS A 10 -1.72 -21.91 15.80
CA CYS A 10 -1.08 -20.61 15.64
C CYS A 10 -1.35 -19.99 14.26
N ALA A 11 -1.24 -20.81 13.22
CA ALA A 11 -1.53 -20.38 11.85
C ALA A 11 -3.00 -19.97 11.68
N ALA A 12 -3.92 -20.72 12.27
CA ALA A 12 -5.34 -20.41 12.27
C ALA A 12 -5.64 -19.09 12.99
N ALA A 13 -5.04 -18.87 14.17
CA ALA A 13 -5.18 -17.62 14.92
C ALA A 13 -4.70 -16.40 14.13
N TRP A 14 -3.63 -16.56 13.35
CA TRP A 14 -3.12 -15.53 12.45
C TRP A 14 -3.84 -15.47 11.09
N GLY A 15 -4.78 -16.37 10.79
CA GLY A 15 -5.44 -16.45 9.50
C GLY A 15 -4.44 -16.67 8.34
N VAL A 16 -3.46 -17.56 8.53
CA VAL A 16 -2.47 -17.97 7.53
C VAL A 16 -2.44 -19.49 7.38
N LYS A 17 -1.80 -19.97 6.31
CA LYS A 17 -1.54 -21.41 6.14
C LYS A 17 -0.43 -21.86 7.11
N PRO A 18 -0.45 -23.11 7.61
CA PRO A 18 0.60 -23.64 8.50
C PRO A 18 2.03 -23.50 7.94
N GLY A 19 2.23 -23.70 6.64
CA GLY A 19 3.54 -23.50 6.01
C GLY A 19 4.02 -22.04 6.04
N THR A 20 3.10 -21.08 5.92
CA THR A 20 3.40 -19.65 6.04
C THR A 20 3.79 -19.29 7.47
N TRP A 21 3.08 -19.84 8.47
CA TRP A 21 3.43 -19.71 9.88
C TRP A 21 4.86 -20.20 10.14
N LEU A 22 5.19 -21.43 9.73
CA LEU A 22 6.53 -21.99 9.92
C LEU A 22 7.62 -21.17 9.21
N GLY A 23 7.31 -20.62 8.04
CA GLY A 23 8.22 -19.69 7.36
C GLY A 23 8.43 -18.38 8.13
N TYR A 24 7.42 -17.84 8.82
CA TYR A 24 7.61 -16.70 9.70
C TYR A 24 8.46 -17.05 10.91
N VAL A 25 8.20 -18.19 11.54
CA VAL A 25 8.99 -18.68 12.69
C VAL A 25 10.46 -18.83 12.29
N SER A 26 10.77 -19.46 11.15
CA SER A 26 12.15 -19.66 10.70
C SER A 26 12.88 -18.36 10.38
N ARG A 27 12.16 -17.29 10.03
CA ARG A 27 12.71 -15.95 9.77
C ARG A 27 12.74 -15.05 11.01
N GLY A 28 12.36 -15.55 12.19
CA GLY A 28 12.23 -14.73 13.40
C GLY A 28 11.11 -13.69 13.34
N GLN A 29 10.14 -13.89 12.44
CA GLN A 29 9.01 -12.98 12.18
C GLN A 29 7.73 -13.41 12.91
N ALA A 30 7.80 -14.48 13.70
CA ALA A 30 6.77 -14.99 14.59
C ALA A 30 7.46 -15.56 15.85
N PRO A 31 6.70 -15.77 16.95
CA PRO A 31 7.21 -16.37 18.17
C PRO A 31 7.94 -17.70 17.92
N GLN A 32 9.00 -17.94 18.68
CA GLN A 32 9.69 -19.23 18.64
C GLN A 32 8.91 -20.28 19.42
N PRO A 33 9.00 -21.57 19.03
CA PRO A 33 8.35 -22.64 19.77
C PRO A 33 8.96 -22.75 21.18
N ILE A 34 8.13 -23.16 22.14
CA ILE A 34 8.65 -23.51 23.47
C ILE A 34 9.59 -24.72 23.36
N PRO A 35 10.64 -24.82 24.20
CA PRO A 35 11.65 -25.88 24.08
C PRO A 35 11.09 -27.29 24.26
N GLU A 36 10.05 -27.42 25.07
CA GLU A 36 9.41 -28.70 25.39
C GLU A 36 8.35 -29.03 24.33
N PRO A 37 8.55 -30.10 23.53
CA PRO A 37 7.53 -30.57 22.61
C PRO A 37 6.37 -31.24 23.35
N ASP A 38 5.28 -31.49 22.62
CA ASP A 38 4.16 -32.26 23.14
C ASP A 38 4.49 -33.75 23.32
N ALA A 39 3.53 -34.51 23.86
CA ALA A 39 3.68 -35.95 24.09
C ALA A 39 3.93 -36.77 22.80
N GLN A 40 3.70 -36.17 21.63
CA GLN A 40 3.91 -36.75 20.30
C GLN A 40 5.15 -36.16 19.60
N GLY A 41 5.97 -35.36 20.30
CA GLY A 41 7.20 -34.76 19.77
C GLY A 41 6.97 -33.53 18.89
N ARG A 42 5.75 -32.96 18.84
CA ARG A 42 5.43 -31.79 18.02
C ARG A 42 5.80 -30.51 18.75
N LYS A 43 6.31 -29.53 18.01
CA LYS A 43 6.59 -28.18 18.51
C LYS A 43 5.30 -27.53 19.02
N GLN A 44 5.41 -26.85 20.15
CA GLN A 44 4.32 -26.08 20.75
C GLN A 44 4.71 -24.60 20.87
N TRP A 45 3.72 -23.73 21.02
CA TRP A 45 3.87 -22.30 21.23
C TRP A 45 2.97 -21.84 22.37
N ASP A 46 3.37 -20.77 23.05
CA ASP A 46 2.54 -20.07 24.01
C ASP A 46 1.43 -19.28 23.26
N ALA A 47 0.16 -19.61 23.49
CA ALA A 47 -0.96 -19.00 22.80
C ALA A 47 -1.05 -17.49 23.03
N ASP A 48 -0.71 -17.01 24.23
CA ASP A 48 -0.79 -15.59 24.56
C ASP A 48 0.35 -14.80 23.91
N GLU A 49 1.52 -15.41 23.77
CA GLU A 49 2.61 -14.84 22.96
C GLU A 49 2.19 -14.72 21.50
N VAL A 50 1.59 -15.76 20.92
CA VAL A 50 1.11 -15.77 19.51
C VAL A 50 0.05 -14.70 19.27
N ARG A 51 -0.89 -14.51 20.21
CA ARG A 51 -1.94 -13.47 20.13
C ARG A 51 -1.37 -12.05 20.20
N ARG A 52 -0.37 -11.81 21.06
CA ARG A 52 0.22 -10.49 21.28
C ARG A 52 1.27 -10.10 20.24
N TRP A 53 1.88 -11.09 19.58
CA TRP A 53 2.98 -10.82 18.66
C TRP A 53 2.50 -10.05 17.41
N PRO A 54 3.15 -8.93 17.06
CA PRO A 54 2.71 -8.10 15.95
C PRO A 54 2.92 -8.86 14.63
N ARG A 55 1.82 -9.19 13.95
CA ARG A 55 1.89 -9.93 12.68
C ARG A 55 2.50 -9.03 11.58
N PRO A 56 3.57 -9.48 10.91
CA PRO A 56 4.11 -8.78 9.74
C PRO A 56 3.07 -8.65 8.62
N GLY A 57 2.93 -7.44 8.08
CA GLY A 57 2.03 -7.15 6.95
C GLY A 57 0.53 -7.14 7.28
N ALA A 58 0.12 -7.31 8.55
CA ALA A 58 -1.28 -7.15 8.95
C ALA A 58 -1.79 -5.70 8.81
N GLY A 59 -0.89 -4.72 8.82
CA GLY A 59 -1.20 -3.29 8.62
C GLY A 59 -1.45 -2.87 7.17
N HIS A 60 -1.35 -3.77 6.18
CA HIS A 60 -1.55 -3.45 4.76
C HIS A 60 -2.84 -4.02 4.17
N ARG A 61 -3.88 -4.24 4.99
CA ARG A 61 -5.19 -4.67 4.50
C ARG A 61 -6.24 -3.61 4.80
N ARG A 62 -7.09 -3.36 3.80
CA ARG A 62 -8.30 -2.52 3.75
C ARG A 62 -9.20 -2.49 5.01
N ALA A 63 -9.00 -3.39 5.97
CA ALA A 63 -9.66 -3.37 7.28
C ALA A 63 -9.23 -2.19 8.18
N ALA A 64 -8.10 -1.53 7.89
CA ALA A 64 -7.68 -0.30 8.56
C ALA A 64 -8.33 0.97 7.96
N ALA A 65 -9.16 0.86 6.93
CA ALA A 65 -9.86 1.99 6.36
C ALA A 65 -11.07 2.36 7.25
N GLY A 66 -10.79 2.87 8.46
CA GLY A 66 -11.81 3.55 9.25
C GLY A 66 -12.35 4.77 8.49
N PRO A 67 -13.43 5.41 8.97
CA PRO A 67 -14.04 6.57 8.31
C PRO A 67 -13.03 7.67 7.94
N GLU A 68 -12.00 7.88 8.75
CA GLU A 68 -10.93 8.84 8.51
C GLU A 68 -10.07 8.50 7.28
N ALA A 69 -9.73 7.23 7.10
CA ALA A 69 -8.95 6.76 5.96
C ALA A 69 -9.78 6.80 4.67
N GLU A 70 -11.07 6.45 4.73
CA GLU A 70 -11.97 6.61 3.58
C GLU A 70 -12.15 8.09 3.20
N ALA A 71 -12.26 8.98 4.19
CA ALA A 71 -12.31 10.42 3.95
C ALA A 71 -11.01 10.96 3.33
N LEU A 72 -9.84 10.48 3.77
CA LEU A 72 -8.56 10.83 3.15
C LEU A 72 -8.50 10.33 1.70
N LEU A 73 -8.92 9.10 1.43
CA LEU A 73 -8.98 8.56 0.07
C LEU A 73 -9.96 9.33 -0.81
N ALA A 74 -11.06 9.85 -0.25
CA ALA A 74 -11.98 10.75 -0.97
C ALA A 74 -11.30 12.07 -1.35
N GLN A 75 -10.61 12.71 -0.41
CA GLN A 75 -9.83 13.93 -0.68
C GLN A 75 -8.76 13.69 -1.75
N MET A 76 -8.08 12.53 -1.73
CA MET A 76 -7.11 12.16 -2.76
C MET A 76 -7.74 12.08 -4.16
N ARG A 77 -8.97 11.57 -4.27
CA ARG A 77 -9.70 11.52 -5.55
C ARG A 77 -10.10 12.90 -6.02
N GLU A 78 -10.63 13.75 -5.13
CA GLU A 78 -11.00 15.13 -5.47
C GLU A 78 -9.80 15.94 -5.99
N VAL A 79 -8.62 15.78 -5.36
CA VAL A 79 -7.39 16.42 -5.83
C VAL A 79 -6.96 15.88 -7.20
N ALA A 80 -7.11 14.58 -7.45
CA ALA A 80 -6.80 13.98 -8.74
C ALA A 80 -7.72 14.53 -9.85
N ASP A 81 -9.02 14.61 -9.59
CA ASP A 81 -10.00 15.18 -10.52
C ASP A 81 -9.66 16.65 -10.83
N ARG A 82 -9.29 17.43 -9.79
CA ARG A 82 -8.87 18.82 -9.97
C ARG A 82 -7.59 18.96 -10.80
N ILE A 83 -6.62 18.06 -10.61
CA ILE A 83 -5.40 18.03 -11.44
C ILE A 83 -5.77 17.77 -12.90
N GLU A 84 -6.70 16.87 -13.18
CA GLU A 84 -7.12 16.55 -14.54
C GLU A 84 -7.81 17.76 -15.21
N GLU A 85 -8.73 18.43 -14.51
CA GLU A 85 -9.35 19.69 -14.97
C GLU A 85 -8.30 20.76 -15.30
N LEU A 86 -7.33 20.96 -14.41
CA LEU A 86 -6.26 21.92 -14.62
C LEU A 86 -5.39 21.52 -15.82
N ARG A 87 -5.11 20.23 -16.01
CA ARG A 87 -4.34 19.72 -17.15
C ARG A 87 -5.07 19.94 -18.47
N VAL A 88 -6.40 19.73 -18.52
CA VAL A 88 -7.22 20.11 -19.68
C VAL A 88 -7.09 21.61 -19.94
N ARG A 89 -7.22 22.45 -18.91
CA ARG A 89 -7.09 23.91 -19.05
C ARG A 89 -5.71 24.33 -19.55
N GLN A 90 -4.63 23.68 -19.10
CA GLN A 90 -3.28 23.94 -19.60
C GLN A 90 -3.15 23.63 -21.10
N ARG A 91 -3.75 22.52 -21.56
CA ARG A 91 -3.78 22.17 -23.00
C ARG A 91 -4.53 23.21 -23.81
N GLU A 92 -5.69 23.67 -23.35
CA GLU A 92 -6.45 24.74 -24.01
C GLU A 92 -5.64 26.04 -24.15
N LEU A 93 -4.97 26.45 -23.08
CA LEU A 93 -4.11 27.65 -23.08
C LEU A 93 -2.92 27.48 -24.04
N LEU A 94 -2.31 26.29 -24.06
CA LEU A 94 -1.21 25.99 -24.97
C LEU A 94 -1.67 26.08 -26.44
N SER A 95 -2.83 25.51 -26.77
CA SER A 95 -3.43 25.58 -28.11
C SER A 95 -3.84 27.01 -28.49
N ALA A 96 -4.38 27.78 -27.55
CA ALA A 96 -4.68 29.20 -27.77
C ALA A 96 -3.40 30.00 -28.06
N GLY A 97 -2.37 29.86 -27.23
CA GLY A 97 -1.08 30.54 -27.45
C GLY A 97 -0.42 30.14 -28.77
N LYS A 98 -0.55 28.87 -29.19
CA LYS A 98 -0.07 28.42 -30.51
C LYS A 98 -0.78 29.12 -31.66
N ARG A 99 -2.11 29.33 -31.57
CA ARG A 99 -2.89 30.10 -32.57
C ARG A 99 -2.48 31.56 -32.63
N GLU A 100 -2.13 32.16 -31.49
CA GLU A 100 -1.58 33.51 -31.40
C GLU A 100 -0.09 33.60 -31.84
N GLY A 101 0.52 32.49 -32.26
CA GLY A 101 1.90 32.46 -32.75
C GLY A 101 2.96 32.52 -31.65
N LEU A 102 2.61 32.23 -30.39
CA LEU A 102 3.58 32.22 -29.30
C LEU A 102 4.61 31.09 -29.43
N GLU A 103 5.83 31.36 -28.97
CA GLU A 103 6.91 30.40 -28.93
C GLU A 103 6.62 29.25 -27.95
N ILE A 104 6.80 28.01 -28.42
CA ILE A 104 6.52 26.80 -27.63
C ILE A 104 7.41 26.73 -26.38
N SER A 105 8.65 27.20 -26.47
CA SER A 105 9.58 27.26 -25.34
C SER A 105 9.10 28.20 -24.22
N ALA A 106 8.51 29.35 -24.59
CA ALA A 106 7.96 30.31 -23.66
C ALA A 106 6.67 29.79 -23.00
N MET A 107 5.77 29.21 -23.79
CA MET A 107 4.52 28.61 -23.27
C MET A 107 4.81 27.44 -22.34
N ALA A 108 5.73 26.53 -22.70
CA ALA A 108 6.11 25.39 -21.86
C ALA A 108 6.66 25.87 -20.50
N LYS A 109 7.52 26.89 -20.50
CA LYS A 109 8.05 27.52 -19.28
C LYS A 109 6.93 28.14 -18.43
N ALA A 110 5.99 28.86 -19.05
CA ALA A 110 4.87 29.49 -18.34
C ALA A 110 3.91 28.47 -17.70
N LEU A 111 3.70 27.33 -18.37
CA LEU A 111 2.86 26.24 -17.87
C LEU A 111 3.60 25.30 -16.90
N GLY A 112 4.91 25.47 -16.71
CA GLY A 112 5.72 24.61 -15.85
C GLY A 112 5.88 23.18 -16.38
N ILE A 113 5.82 22.99 -17.70
CA ILE A 113 5.95 21.68 -18.36
C ILE A 113 7.19 21.63 -19.25
N SER A 114 7.61 20.42 -19.61
CA SER A 114 8.73 20.25 -20.55
C SER A 114 8.32 20.66 -21.98
N ARG A 115 9.30 21.04 -22.81
CA ARG A 115 9.05 21.29 -24.25
C ARG A 115 8.50 20.05 -24.95
N GLN A 116 8.99 18.87 -24.58
CA GLN A 116 8.52 17.60 -25.15
C GLN A 116 7.04 17.36 -24.83
N THR A 117 6.61 17.65 -23.59
CA THR A 117 5.21 17.58 -23.20
C THR A 117 4.35 18.55 -24.00
N ALA A 118 4.80 19.79 -24.17
CA ALA A 118 4.10 20.79 -24.96
C ALA A 118 3.97 20.35 -26.44
N TYR A 119 5.03 19.82 -27.04
CA TYR A 119 4.96 19.27 -28.40
C TYR A 119 3.99 18.09 -28.50
N GLY A 120 4.02 17.17 -27.54
CA GLY A 120 3.10 16.03 -27.51
C GLY A 120 1.63 16.46 -27.44
N TRP A 121 1.31 17.45 -26.61
CA TRP A 121 -0.07 17.96 -26.48
C TRP A 121 -0.57 18.73 -27.70
N LEU A 122 0.32 19.33 -28.49
CA LEU A 122 -0.05 20.05 -29.72
C LEU A 122 -0.11 19.14 -30.95
N ALA A 123 0.33 17.89 -30.83
CA ALA A 123 0.32 16.89 -31.91
C ALA A 123 -0.92 15.98 -31.87
N GLU A 124 -1.66 15.98 -30.76
CA GLU A 124 -3.01 15.38 -30.60
C GLU A 124 -4.08 16.28 -31.21
#